data_AF-A0A1Q7T8R7-F1
#
_entry.id   AF-A0A1Q7T8R7-F1
#
_cell.length_a   1.000
_cell.length_b   1.000
_cell.length_c   1.000
_cell.angle_alpha   90.00
_cell.angle_beta   90.00
_cell.angle_gamma   90.00
#
_symmetry.space_group_name_H-M   'P 1'
#
loop_
_entity.id
_entity.type
_entity.pdbx_description
1 polymer ?
#
loop_
_entity_poly.entity_id
_entity_poly.type
_entity_poly.pdbx_seq_one_letter_code
_entity_poly.pdbx_strand_id
1 'polypeptide(L)'
;MAYLVVIFGFMGLYLLNAHGTAVHLTWDEALVLSVSSFHGRGFLLQNVTLGDAFVRLAAAEAVLGLLIEVSLISTFTQRFFGK
;
A
#
# COMPACT_ATOMS: atom_id res chain seq x y z
N MET A 1 11.24 -5.96 -7.96
CA MET A 1 10.75 -7.00 -7.02
C MET A 1 10.17 -6.40 -5.75
N ALA A 2 10.87 -5.51 -5.05
CA ALA A 2 10.35 -4.86 -3.83
C ALA A 2 8.93 -4.28 -3.99
N TYR A 3 8.65 -3.57 -5.09
CA TYR A 3 7.31 -3.05 -5.42
C TYR A 3 6.21 -4.14 -5.40
N LEU A 4 6.41 -5.23 -6.15
CA LEU A 4 5.44 -6.32 -6.23
C LEU A 4 5.30 -7.07 -4.90
N VAL A 5 6.40 -7.26 -4.18
CA VAL A 5 6.39 -7.90 -2.86
C VAL A 5 5.58 -7.08 -1.86
N VAL A 6 5.73 -5.75 -1.85
CA VAL A 6 4.94 -4.89 -0.98
C VAL A 6 3.47 -4.95 -1.39
N ILE A 7 3.13 -4.79 -2.67
CA ILE A 7 1.72 -4.82 -3.10
C ILE A 7 1.04 -6.14 -2.75
N PHE A 8 1.61 -7.29 -3.14
CA PHE A 8 0.97 -8.57 -2.86
C PHE A 8 1.02 -8.95 -1.38
N GLY A 9 2.07 -8.52 -0.67
CA GLY A 9 2.17 -8.70 0.78
C GLY A 9 1.08 -7.95 1.52
N PHE A 10 0.88 -6.67 1.22
CA PHE A 10 -0.15 -5.85 1.86
C PHE A 10 -1.56 -6.23 1.42
N MET A 11 -1.78 -6.60 0.15
CA MET A 11 -3.02 -7.25 -0.30
C MET A 11 -3.38 -8.44 0.61
N GLY A 12 -2.42 -9.32 0.88
CA GLY A 12 -2.63 -10.45 1.79
C GLY A 12 -2.98 -10.02 3.21
N LEU A 13 -2.28 -9.00 3.74
CA LEU A 13 -2.55 -8.46 5.08
C LEU A 13 -3.95 -7.84 5.17
N TYR A 14 -4.43 -7.15 4.13
CA TYR A 14 -5.78 -6.62 4.07
C TYR A 14 -6.84 -7.72 4.07
N LEU A 15 -6.63 -8.79 3.29
CA LEU A 15 -7.55 -9.94 3.29
C LEU A 15 -7.59 -10.62 4.67
N LEU A 16 -6.44 -10.81 5.31
CA LEU A 16 -6.37 -11.38 6.66
C LEU A 16 -7.07 -10.48 7.69
N ASN A 17 -6.94 -9.15 7.57
CA ASN A 17 -7.63 -8.21 8.46
C ASN A 17 -9.16 -8.20 8.21
N ALA A 18 -9.58 -8.32 6.96
CA ALA A 18 -10.98 -8.41 6.56
C ALA A 18 -11.66 -9.67 7.14
N HIS A 19 -10.99 -10.83 7.10
CA HIS A 19 -11.54 -12.06 7.67
C HIS A 19 -11.81 -11.99 9.18
N GLY A 20 -11.11 -11.13 9.91
CA GLY A 20 -11.29 -10.93 11.36
C GLY A 20 -12.28 -9.82 11.74
N THR A 21 -12.85 -9.12 10.75
CA THR A 21 -13.73 -7.96 10.98
C THR A 21 -15.07 -8.12 10.26
N ALA A 22 -16.03 -7.22 10.52
CA ALA A 22 -17.31 -7.21 9.80
C ALA A 22 -17.16 -6.77 8.33
N VAL A 23 -15.99 -6.25 7.94
CA VAL A 23 -15.69 -5.78 6.59
C VAL A 23 -15.18 -6.95 5.76
N HIS A 24 -15.95 -7.37 4.76
CA HIS A 24 -15.50 -8.36 3.78
C HIS A 24 -14.88 -7.62 2.60
N LEU A 25 -13.61 -7.90 2.32
CA LEU A 25 -12.93 -7.48 1.09
C LEU A 25 -12.84 -8.66 0.13
N THR A 26 -13.21 -8.45 -1.13
CA THR A 26 -12.83 -9.38 -2.19
C THR A 26 -11.34 -9.24 -2.51
N TRP A 27 -10.77 -10.23 -3.19
CA TRP A 27 -9.35 -10.22 -3.54
C TRP A 27 -8.97 -9.05 -4.45
N ASP A 28 -9.88 -8.65 -5.36
CA ASP A 28 -9.67 -7.54 -6.29
C ASP A 28 -9.77 -6.18 -5.58
N GLU A 29 -10.72 -6.03 -4.64
CA GLU A 29 -10.81 -4.84 -3.78
C GLU A 29 -9.56 -4.68 -2.92
N ALA A 30 -9.04 -5.78 -2.34
CA ALA A 30 -7.82 -5.76 -1.54
C ALA A 30 -6.58 -5.38 -2.37
N LEU A 31 -6.51 -5.84 -3.62
CA LEU A 31 -5.45 -5.46 -4.54
C LEU A 31 -5.54 -3.98 -4.92
N VAL A 32 -6.73 -3.49 -5.27
CA VAL A 32 -6.95 -2.06 -5.58
C VAL A 32 -6.65 -1.18 -4.38
N LEU A 33 -7.02 -1.64 -3.17
CA LEU A 33 -6.70 -0.94 -1.92
C LEU A 33 -5.19 -0.86 -1.72
N SER A 34 -4.46 -1.97 -1.84
CA SER A 34 -3.00 -1.98 -1.71
C SER A 34 -2.30 -1.07 -2.72
N VAL A 35 -2.68 -1.15 -4.01
CA VAL A 35 -2.15 -0.24 -5.04
C VAL A 35 -2.44 1.21 -4.69
N SER A 36 -3.65 1.53 -4.23
CA SER A 36 -4.03 2.90 -3.86
C SER A 36 -3.25 3.38 -2.63
N SER A 37 -3.17 2.56 -1.58
CA SER A 37 -2.45 2.82 -0.33
C SER A 37 -0.96 3.02 -0.53
N PHE A 38 -0.32 2.19 -1.38
CA PHE A 38 1.09 2.30 -1.71
C PHE A 38 1.50 3.71 -2.18
N HIS A 39 0.64 4.37 -2.94
CA HIS A 39 0.87 5.73 -3.46
C HIS A 39 0.28 6.83 -2.54
N GLY A 40 -0.07 6.51 -1.29
CA GLY A 40 -0.66 7.43 -0.32
C GLY A 40 -2.13 7.81 -0.60
N ARG A 41 -2.82 7.07 -1.48
CA ARG A 41 -4.23 7.33 -1.88
C ARG A 41 -5.23 6.35 -1.28
N GLY A 42 -4.80 5.46 -0.40
CA GLY A 42 -5.70 4.51 0.29
C GLY A 42 -6.68 5.18 1.26
N PHE A 43 -6.43 6.44 1.64
CA PHE A 43 -7.26 7.22 2.57
C PHE A 43 -8.58 7.76 1.96
N LEU A 44 -8.95 7.33 0.75
CA LEU A 44 -10.12 7.86 0.03
C LEU A 44 -11.48 7.34 0.53
N LEU A 45 -11.48 6.37 1.47
CA LEU A 45 -12.72 5.90 2.08
C LEU A 45 -13.20 6.94 3.12
N GLN A 46 -14.36 7.55 2.87
CA GLN A 46 -15.00 8.44 3.84
C GLN A 46 -15.46 7.63 5.06
N ASN A 47 -15.34 8.20 6.27
CA ASN A 47 -15.66 7.59 7.59
C ASN A 47 -14.63 6.63 8.19
N VAL A 48 -13.36 6.84 7.87
CA VAL A 48 -12.27 6.01 8.39
C VAL A 48 -11.76 6.54 9.74
N THR A 49 -11.69 5.66 10.75
CA THR A 49 -11.17 6.01 12.09
C THR A 49 -9.69 5.69 12.21
N LEU A 50 -8.84 6.60 12.69
CA LEU A 50 -7.39 6.37 12.84
C LEU A 50 -7.04 5.21 13.81
N GLY A 51 -8.02 4.81 14.64
CA GLY A 51 -7.90 3.65 15.53
C GLY A 51 -7.98 2.31 14.78
N ASP A 52 -8.54 2.30 13.57
CA ASP A 52 -8.75 1.10 12.79
C ASP A 52 -7.41 0.52 12.27
N ALA A 53 -7.28 -0.79 12.41
CA ALA A 53 -6.12 -1.55 11.95
C ALA A 53 -5.90 -1.38 10.43
N PHE A 54 -6.96 -1.25 9.65
CA PHE A 54 -6.89 -1.00 8.21
C PHE A 54 -6.10 0.26 7.87
N VAL A 55 -6.32 1.32 8.64
CA VAL A 55 -5.73 2.65 8.40
C VAL A 55 -4.27 2.67 8.77
N ARG A 56 -3.94 2.03 9.88
CA ARG A 56 -2.55 1.90 10.34
C ARG A 56 -1.74 1.10 9.34
N LEU A 57 -2.35 0.04 8.79
CA LEU A 57 -1.73 -0.78 7.74
C LEU A 57 -1.54 0.02 6.44
N ALA A 58 -2.56 0.75 5.98
CA ALA A 58 -2.45 1.63 4.81
C ALA A 58 -1.41 2.74 4.97
N ALA A 59 -1.31 3.35 6.16
CA ALA A 59 -0.30 4.35 6.44
C ALA A 59 1.12 3.74 6.40
N ALA A 60 1.31 2.55 6.96
CA ALA A 60 2.58 1.85 6.89
C ALA A 60 2.95 1.48 5.44
N GLU A 61 1.98 1.02 4.65
CA GLU A 61 2.17 0.72 3.23
C GLU A 61 2.59 1.97 2.45
N ALA A 62 1.91 3.10 2.65
CA ALA A 62 2.22 4.36 1.98
C ALA A 62 3.66 4.84 2.26
N VAL A 63 4.12 4.70 3.51
CA VAL A 63 5.50 5.07 3.87
C VAL A 63 6.52 4.15 3.17
N LEU A 64 6.28 2.84 3.18
CA LEU A 64 7.13 1.89 2.46
C LEU A 64 7.12 2.12 0.95
N GLY A 65 5.94 2.43 0.40
CA GLY A 65 5.77 2.74 -1.01
C GLY A 65 6.57 3.97 -1.43
N LEU A 66 6.49 5.05 -0.66
CA LEU A 66 7.29 6.25 -0.88
C LEU A 66 8.80 5.97 -0.87
N LEU A 67 9.29 5.17 0.08
CA LEU A 67 10.71 4.80 0.14
C LEU A 67 11.15 4.02 -1.10
N ILE A 68 10.33 3.08 -1.56
CA ILE A 68 10.58 2.32 -2.79
C ILE A 68 10.55 3.24 -4.01
N GLU A 69 9.56 4.13 -4.12
CA GLU A 69 9.43 5.08 -5.22
C GLU A 69 10.65 6.00 -5.33
N VAL A 70 11.04 6.65 -4.22
CA VAL A 70 12.21 7.54 -4.19
C VAL A 70 13.48 6.76 -4.56
N SER A 71 13.63 5.52 -4.09
CA SER A 71 14.77 4.67 -4.43
C SER A 71 14.80 4.34 -5.93
N LEU A 72 13.65 4.01 -6.52
CA LEU A 72 13.53 3.71 -7.96
C LEU A 72 13.76 4.96 -8.82
N ILE A 73 13.18 6.10 -8.44
CA ILE A 73 13.38 7.39 -9.12
C ILE A 73 14.85 7.79 -9.06
N SER A 74 15.50 7.68 -7.89
CA SER A 74 16.92 7.98 -7.71
C SER A 74 17.79 7.06 -8.57
N THR A 75 17.54 5.74 -8.52
CA THR A 75 18.29 4.75 -9.31
C THR A 75 18.11 4.98 -10.82
N PHE A 76 16.89 5.24 -11.27
CA PHE A 76 16.59 5.57 -12.66
C PHE A 76 17.31 6.86 -13.06
N THR A 77 17.25 7.88 -12.21
CA THR A 77 17.89 9.17 -12.48
C THR A 77 19.41 9.03 -12.61
N GLN A 78 20.05 8.31 -11.68
CA GLN A 78 21.48 8.01 -11.73
C GLN A 78 21.85 7.23 -13.00
N ARG A 79 21.07 6.20 -13.34
CA ARG A 79 21.38 5.33 -14.48
C ARG A 79 21.22 6.02 -15.83
N PHE A 80 20.20 6.86 -16.00
CA PHE A 80 19.88 7.46 -17.31
C PHE A 80 20.45 8.86 -17.49
N PHE A 81 20.64 9.62 -16.41
CA PHE A 81 21.10 11.01 -16.47
C PHE A 81 22.47 11.23 -15.82
N GLY A 82 23.08 10.21 -15.21
CA GLY A 82 24.41 10.31 -14.59
C GLY A 82 24.48 11.32 -13.44
N LYS A 83 23.35 11.60 -12.79
CA LYS A 83 23.20 12.53 -11.66
C LYS A 83 23.14 11.80 -10.35
#